data_AF-A0A4R1JUU3-F1
#
_entry.id   AF-A0A4R1JUU3-F1
#
_cell.length_a   1.000
_cell.length_b   1.000
_cell.length_c   1.000
_cell.angle_alpha   90.00
_cell.angle_beta   90.00
_cell.angle_gamma   90.00
#
_symmetry.space_group_name_H-M   'P 1'
#
loop_
_entity.id
_entity.type
_entity.pdbx_description
1 polymer ?
#
loop_
_entity_poly.entity_id
_entity_poly.type
_entity_poly.pdbx_seq_one_letter_code
_entity_poly.pdbx_strand_id
1 'polypeptide(L)'
;MKFYFNDEDISSGTIIDLKCFNCNLETLCFKIIGSSWAMNFLGIIGVFEVAKKELFITKLTLHEFQNYSNLNEDEISNRLKLIINRENLIFLKNHSDENNKIFKKCPECKMKLEEIKEQNLADFTLNGGKIYTIKSYEKQ
;
A
#
# COMPACT_ATOMS: atom_id res chain seq x y z
N MET A 1 -11.11 17.82 -3.83
CA MET A 1 -10.15 17.33 -4.83
C MET A 1 -10.56 15.92 -5.23
N LYS A 2 -10.49 15.55 -6.51
CA LYS A 2 -10.76 14.17 -6.94
C LYS A 2 -9.44 13.45 -7.26
N PHE A 3 -9.35 12.18 -6.87
CA PHE A 3 -8.21 11.31 -7.13
C PHE A 3 -8.66 10.15 -8.00
N TYR A 4 -7.85 9.82 -9.00
CA TYR A 4 -8.19 8.79 -9.97
C TYR A 4 -7.07 7.77 -10.09
N PHE A 5 -7.44 6.49 -10.09
CA PHE A 5 -6.60 5.37 -10.50
C PHE A 5 -7.20 4.76 -11.76
N ASN A 6 -6.53 4.93 -12.91
CA ASN A 6 -7.18 4.76 -14.22
C ASN A 6 -8.43 5.64 -14.33
N ASP A 7 -9.59 5.04 -14.58
CA ASP A 7 -10.87 5.72 -14.70
C ASP A 7 -11.72 5.58 -13.41
N GLU A 8 -11.16 4.96 -12.36
CA GLU A 8 -11.82 4.73 -11.07
C GLU A 8 -11.55 5.92 -10.12
N ASP A 9 -12.60 6.53 -9.59
CA ASP A 9 -12.52 7.56 -8.56
C ASP A 9 -12.17 6.91 -7.21
N ILE A 10 -10.98 7.23 -6.69
CA ILE A 10 -10.45 6.70 -5.43
C ILE A 10 -10.49 7.73 -4.30
N SER A 11 -11.25 8.82 -4.46
CA SER A 11 -11.30 9.92 -3.49
C SER A 11 -11.85 9.52 -2.12
N SER A 12 -12.57 8.40 -2.03
CA SER A 12 -13.03 7.82 -0.76
C SER A 12 -11.95 7.03 -0.01
N GLY A 13 -10.74 6.94 -0.57
CA GLY A 13 -9.62 6.31 0.08
C GLY A 13 -9.04 7.10 1.26
N THR A 14 -8.39 6.37 2.16
CA THR A 14 -7.67 6.86 3.32
C THR A 14 -6.24 6.35 3.33
N ILE A 15 -5.36 7.15 3.92
CA ILE A 15 -3.96 6.83 4.19
C ILE A 15 -3.86 6.50 5.66
N ILE A 16 -3.24 5.35 5.92
CA ILE A 16 -2.99 4.79 7.24
C ILE A 16 -1.50 4.89 7.51
N ASP A 17 -1.13 5.69 8.49
CA ASP A 17 0.23 5.76 8.99
C ASP A 17 0.44 4.58 9.94
N LEU A 18 1.49 3.80 9.69
CA LEU A 18 1.81 2.58 10.39
C LEU A 18 3.20 2.69 11.02
N LYS A 19 3.38 2.13 12.23
CA LYS A 19 4.66 2.07 12.92
C LYS A 19 4.92 0.68 13.48
N CYS A 20 6.17 0.21 13.35
CA CYS A 20 6.65 -0.94 14.10
C CYS A 20 7.31 -0.45 15.39
N PHE A 21 6.72 -0.71 16.54
CA PHE A 21 7.30 -0.32 17.83
C PHE A 21 8.56 -1.10 18.22
N ASN A 22 8.86 -2.21 17.53
CA ASN A 22 10.07 -3.00 17.80
C ASN A 22 11.33 -2.41 17.15
N CYS A 23 11.26 -1.96 15.89
CA CYS A 23 12.41 -1.40 15.17
C CYS A 23 12.25 0.08 14.78
N ASN A 24 11.15 0.72 15.17
CA ASN A 24 10.78 2.10 14.82
C ASN A 24 10.61 2.37 13.31
N LEU A 25 10.46 1.32 12.49
CA LEU A 25 10.06 1.50 11.09
C LEU A 25 8.70 2.21 11.03
N GLU A 26 8.63 3.29 10.28
CA GLU A 26 7.39 3.98 9.95
C GLU A 26 7.06 3.75 8.48
N THR A 27 5.78 3.65 8.15
CA THR A 27 5.32 3.40 6.79
C THR A 27 3.90 3.95 6.57
N LEU A 28 3.49 4.13 5.33
CA LEU A 28 2.13 4.51 4.97
C LEU A 28 1.48 3.40 4.16
N CYS A 29 0.19 3.17 4.39
CA CYS A 29 -0.64 2.28 3.60
C CYS A 29 -1.82 3.06 3.04
N PHE A 30 -2.30 2.66 1.87
CA PHE A 30 -3.54 3.16 1.32
C PHE A 30 -4.67 2.14 1.52
N LYS A 31 -5.85 2.64 1.89
CA LYS A 31 -7.08 1.89 2.14
C LYS A 31 -8.21 2.59 1.40
N ILE A 32 -9.17 1.87 0.87
CA ILE A 32 -10.41 2.39 0.29
C ILE A 32 -11.54 1.59 0.95
N ILE A 33 -12.61 2.27 1.30
CA ILE A 33 -13.82 1.63 1.80
C ILE A 33 -14.90 1.88 0.75
N GLY A 34 -15.41 0.81 0.12
CA GLY A 34 -16.37 0.91 -0.99
C GLY A 34 -17.20 -0.37 -1.18
N SER A 35 -18.39 -0.22 -1.79
CA SER A 35 -19.46 -1.23 -1.90
C SER A 35 -19.34 -2.20 -3.09
N SER A 36 -18.32 -2.09 -3.94
CA SER A 36 -18.14 -3.00 -5.06
C SER A 36 -17.12 -4.09 -4.71
N TRP A 37 -17.49 -5.34 -4.97
CA TRP A 37 -16.57 -6.47 -4.94
C TRP A 37 -15.31 -6.26 -5.81
N ALA A 38 -15.36 -5.35 -6.79
CA ALA A 38 -14.25 -4.98 -7.66
C ALA A 38 -13.17 -4.10 -7.00
N MET A 39 -13.46 -3.51 -5.84
CA MET A 39 -12.48 -2.78 -5.03
C MET A 39 -12.13 -3.53 -3.73
N ASN A 40 -12.45 -4.82 -3.65
CA ASN A 40 -12.09 -5.66 -2.51
C ASN A 40 -10.57 -5.79 -2.40
N PHE A 41 -10.09 -5.37 -1.23
CA PHE A 41 -8.70 -5.27 -0.82
C PHE A 41 -7.99 -6.61 -0.72
N LEU A 42 -7.31 -7.01 -1.79
CA LEU A 42 -6.12 -7.85 -1.73
C LEU A 42 -5.00 -7.09 -2.43
N GLY A 43 -4.21 -6.35 -1.65
CA GLY A 43 -2.98 -5.70 -2.12
C GLY A 43 -3.17 -4.43 -2.95
N ILE A 44 -3.67 -3.34 -2.34
CA ILE A 44 -3.24 -2.05 -2.85
C ILE A 44 -1.79 -1.85 -2.45
N ILE A 45 -0.95 -1.88 -3.47
CA ILE A 45 0.46 -1.54 -3.43
C ILE A 45 0.52 -0.04 -3.09
N GLY A 46 0.83 0.28 -1.83
CA GLY A 46 1.31 1.58 -1.40
C GLY A 46 2.82 1.47 -1.27
N VAL A 47 3.56 1.76 -2.33
CA VAL A 47 5.02 1.72 -2.27
C VAL A 47 5.52 3.00 -1.63
N PHE A 48 6.47 2.91 -0.70
CA PHE A 48 6.69 4.03 0.22
C PHE A 48 8.15 4.49 0.35
N GLU A 49 8.32 5.81 0.49
CA GLU A 49 9.53 6.48 0.96
C GLU A 49 9.15 7.54 2.03
N VAL A 50 9.32 7.20 3.33
CA VAL A 50 8.89 8.03 4.48
C VAL A 50 9.40 9.44 4.43
N ALA A 51 10.70 9.57 4.17
CA ALA A 51 11.38 10.85 4.17
C ALA A 51 10.74 11.83 3.17
N LYS A 52 10.11 11.33 2.10
CA LYS A 52 9.55 12.15 1.03
C LYS A 52 8.02 12.25 1.05
N LYS A 53 7.33 11.54 1.95
CA LYS A 53 5.85 11.46 2.02
C LYS A 53 5.22 11.12 0.65
N GLU A 54 5.81 10.15 -0.05
CA GLU A 54 5.34 9.71 -1.37
C GLU A 54 4.58 8.39 -1.25
N LEU A 55 3.35 8.34 -1.76
CA LEU A 55 2.51 7.15 -1.84
C LEU A 55 2.36 6.73 -3.30
N PHE A 56 2.82 5.54 -3.64
CA PHE A 56 2.66 4.96 -4.99
C PHE A 56 1.57 3.90 -4.96
N ILE A 57 0.53 4.06 -5.78
CA ILE A 57 -0.66 3.18 -5.86
C ILE A 57 -0.64 2.37 -7.15
N THR A 58 -0.76 1.05 -7.05
CA THR A 58 -0.98 0.17 -8.22
C THR A 58 -1.74 -1.11 -7.87
N LYS A 59 -2.25 -1.80 -8.91
CA LYS A 59 -2.89 -3.12 -8.81
C LYS A 59 -1.82 -4.22 -8.90
N LEU A 60 -2.04 -5.32 -8.18
CA LEU A 60 -1.37 -6.60 -8.42
C LEU A 60 -1.77 -7.15 -9.80
N THR A 61 -0.96 -8.04 -10.37
CA THR A 61 -1.38 -8.83 -11.55
C THR A 61 -2.55 -9.75 -11.18
N LEU A 62 -3.27 -10.24 -12.20
CA LEU A 62 -4.34 -11.23 -11.98
C LEU A 62 -3.81 -12.50 -11.30
N HIS A 63 -2.65 -12.99 -11.75
CA HIS A 63 -2.02 -14.18 -11.19
C HIS A 63 -1.64 -13.97 -9.72
N GLU A 64 -1.10 -12.80 -9.38
CA GLU A 64 -0.74 -12.47 -8.00
C GLU A 64 -1.95 -12.31 -7.10
N PHE A 65 -3.01 -11.68 -7.61
CA PHE A 65 -4.26 -11.56 -6.89
C PHE A 65 -4.86 -12.94 -6.57
N GLN A 66 -4.89 -13.84 -7.56
CA GLN A 66 -5.38 -15.22 -7.38
C GLN A 66 -4.51 -16.03 -6.39
N ASN A 67 -3.21 -15.73 -6.32
CA ASN A 67 -2.27 -16.40 -5.44
C ASN A 67 -1.86 -15.55 -4.22
N TYR A 68 -2.73 -14.62 -3.79
CA TYR A 68 -2.39 -13.60 -2.79
C TYR A 68 -1.73 -14.20 -1.54
N SER A 69 -2.26 -15.29 -1.02
CA SER A 69 -1.78 -16.00 0.18
C SER A 69 -0.33 -16.48 0.07
N ASN A 70 0.15 -16.78 -1.14
CA ASN A 70 1.51 -17.28 -1.40
C ASN A 70 2.47 -16.21 -1.95
N LEU A 71 2.01 -14.97 -2.13
CA LEU A 71 2.86 -13.89 -2.63
C LEU A 71 4.10 -13.65 -1.78
N ASN A 72 5.23 -13.50 -2.48
CA ASN A 72 6.49 -13.01 -1.94
C ASN A 72 6.53 -11.48 -2.00
N GLU A 73 6.51 -10.83 -0.83
CA GLU A 73 6.49 -9.37 -0.72
C GLU A 73 7.76 -8.70 -1.31
N ASP A 74 8.91 -9.35 -1.17
CA ASP A 74 10.19 -8.83 -1.63
C ASP A 74 10.27 -8.81 -3.17
N GLU A 75 9.71 -9.83 -3.82
CA GLU A 75 9.63 -9.89 -5.28
C GLU A 75 8.77 -8.74 -5.85
N ILE A 76 7.58 -8.53 -5.26
CA ILE A 76 6.68 -7.43 -5.64
C ILE A 76 7.38 -6.08 -5.44
N SER A 77 8.02 -5.90 -4.27
CA SER A 77 8.77 -4.69 -3.94
C SER A 77 9.89 -4.43 -4.95
N ASN A 78 10.72 -5.43 -5.25
CA ASN A 78 11.84 -5.30 -6.18
C ASN A 78 11.40 -4.96 -7.60
N ARG A 79 10.29 -5.54 -8.08
CA ARG A 79 9.72 -5.18 -9.38
C ARG A 79 9.26 -3.72 -9.42
N LEU A 80 8.62 -3.23 -8.37
CA LEU A 80 8.20 -1.84 -8.28
C LEU A 80 9.39 -0.88 -8.27
N LYS A 81 10.43 -1.22 -7.50
CA LYS A 81 11.69 -0.46 -7.45
C LYS A 81 12.27 -0.22 -8.84
N LEU A 82 12.26 -1.25 -9.68
CA LEU A 82 12.75 -1.19 -11.07
C LEU A 82 11.85 -0.36 -12.00
N ILE A 83 10.52 -0.38 -11.80
CA ILE A 83 9.58 0.36 -12.64
C ILE A 83 9.68 1.86 -12.40
N ILE A 84 9.73 2.28 -11.13
CA ILE A 84 9.73 3.70 -10.78
C ILE A 84 11.11 4.28 -10.45
N ASN A 85 12.16 3.45 -10.54
CA ASN A 85 13.54 3.81 -10.23
C ASN A 85 13.73 4.38 -8.81
N ARG A 86 13.31 3.61 -7.80
CA ARG A 86 13.44 3.96 -6.36
C ARG A 86 13.84 2.73 -5.54
N GLU A 87 14.62 2.90 -4.48
CA GLU A 87 15.15 1.76 -3.71
C GLU A 87 14.39 1.46 -2.40
N ASN A 88 13.76 2.47 -1.78
CA ASN A 88 13.18 2.38 -0.42
C ASN A 88 11.76 1.80 -0.38
N LEU A 89 11.31 1.31 -1.52
CA LEU A 89 9.96 0.83 -1.77
C LEU A 89 9.66 -0.52 -1.11
N ILE A 90 8.52 -0.61 -0.44
CA ILE A 90 8.08 -1.83 0.24
C ILE A 90 6.61 -2.10 -0.12
N PHE A 91 6.30 -3.36 -0.41
CA PHE A 91 4.94 -3.88 -0.47
C PHE A 91 4.57 -4.51 0.88
N LEU A 92 3.40 -4.17 1.42
CA LEU A 92 2.89 -4.72 2.68
C LEU A 92 1.63 -5.54 2.44
N LYS A 93 1.73 -6.84 2.69
CA LYS A 93 0.62 -7.78 2.58
C LYS A 93 -0.24 -7.79 3.84
N ASN A 94 -1.53 -8.02 3.65
CA ASN A 94 -2.46 -8.31 4.73
C ASN A 94 -2.28 -9.76 5.18
N HIS A 95 -2.18 -9.94 6.49
CA HIS A 95 -2.23 -11.21 7.19
C HIS A 95 -3.47 -11.23 8.08
N SER A 96 -3.92 -12.42 8.44
CA SER A 96 -4.96 -12.62 9.45
C SER A 96 -4.36 -13.39 10.62
N ASP A 97 -4.69 -12.99 11.84
CA ASP A 97 -4.36 -13.78 13.03
C ASP A 97 -5.41 -14.89 13.25
N GLU A 98 -5.23 -15.67 14.31
CA GLU A 98 -6.15 -16.74 14.72
C GLU A 98 -7.58 -16.28 15.02
N ASN A 99 -7.77 -14.98 15.27
CA ASN A 99 -9.09 -14.35 15.50
C ASN A 99 -9.65 -13.70 14.22
N ASN A 100 -9.06 -13.97 13.05
CA ASN A 100 -9.38 -13.34 11.76
C ASN A 100 -9.19 -11.81 11.73
N LYS A 101 -8.41 -11.24 12.66
CA LYS A 101 -8.09 -9.81 12.63
C LYS A 101 -7.00 -9.55 11.61
N ILE A 102 -7.28 -8.66 10.66
CA ILE A 102 -6.34 -8.27 9.60
C ILE A 102 -5.21 -7.42 10.19
N PHE A 103 -3.97 -7.72 9.83
CA PHE A 103 -2.78 -6.95 10.21
C PHE A 103 -1.71 -6.97 9.11
N LYS A 104 -0.66 -6.15 9.27
CA LYS A 104 0.52 -6.13 8.41
C LYS A 104 1.77 -6.46 9.22
N LYS A 105 2.72 -7.16 8.61
CA LYS A 105 4.02 -7.47 9.23
C LYS A 105 5.05 -6.41 8.86
N CYS A 106 5.93 -6.10 9.80
CA CYS A 106 7.10 -5.28 9.59
C CYS A 106 8.08 -6.03 8.66
N PRO A 107 8.53 -5.45 7.55
CA PRO A 107 9.47 -6.11 6.64
C PRO A 107 10.82 -6.43 7.32
N GLU A 108 11.25 -5.60 8.27
CA GLU A 108 12.56 -5.71 8.94
C GLU A 108 12.59 -6.79 10.02
N CYS A 109 11.61 -6.79 10.94
CA CYS A 109 11.62 -7.67 12.10
C CYS A 109 10.44 -8.66 12.17
N LYS A 110 9.56 -8.65 11.17
CA LYS A 110 8.37 -9.52 11.04
C LYS A 110 7.30 -9.39 12.14
N MET A 111 7.52 -8.51 13.12
CA MET A 111 6.52 -8.13 14.13
C MET A 111 5.37 -7.33 13.50
N LYS A 112 4.27 -7.15 14.24
CA LYS A 112 3.10 -6.42 13.75
C LYS A 112 3.40 -4.92 13.56
N LEU A 113 2.86 -4.35 12.47
CA LEU A 113 2.74 -2.90 12.28
C LEU A 113 1.44 -2.42 12.91
N GLU A 114 1.52 -1.33 13.67
CA GLU A 114 0.38 -0.70 14.34
C GLU A 114 -0.01 0.60 13.66
N GLU A 115 -1.31 0.85 13.57
CA GLU A 115 -1.86 2.11 13.06
C GLU A 115 -1.69 3.22 14.10
N ILE A 116 -1.09 4.33 13.66
CA ILE A 116 -0.86 5.50 14.51
C ILE A 116 -1.70 6.70 14.08
N LYS A 117 -2.13 6.75 12.81
CA LYS A 117 -2.93 7.85 12.27
C LYS A 117 -3.68 7.38 11.02
N GLU A 118 -4.92 7.84 10.86
CA GLU A 118 -5.68 7.74 9.62
C GLU A 118 -5.96 9.16 9.10
N GLN A 119 -5.81 9.38 7.80
CA GLN A 119 -6.09 10.66 7.14
C GLN A 119 -6.66 10.42 5.73
N ASN A 120 -7.59 11.26 5.26
CA ASN A 120 -8.08 11.14 3.89
C ASN A 120 -7.02 11.62 2.87
N LEU A 121 -7.22 11.30 1.59
CA LEU A 121 -6.26 11.67 0.54
C LEU A 121 -6.07 13.18 0.38
N ALA A 122 -7.14 13.96 0.52
CA ALA A 122 -7.09 15.41 0.34
C ALA A 122 -6.19 16.04 1.41
N ASP A 123 -6.40 15.70 2.67
CA ASP A 123 -5.61 16.21 3.80
C ASP A 123 -4.14 15.79 3.69
N PHE A 124 -3.85 14.58 3.23
CA PHE A 124 -2.47 14.14 3.00
C PHE A 124 -1.75 15.02 1.97
N THR A 125 -2.42 15.33 0.86
CA THR A 125 -1.84 16.22 -0.17
C THR A 125 -1.70 17.66 0.27
N LEU A 126 -2.67 18.19 1.03
CA LEU A 126 -2.60 19.53 1.63
C LEU A 126 -1.40 19.65 2.59
N ASN A 127 -1.04 18.56 3.27
CA ASN A 127 0.13 18.49 4.17
C ASN A 127 1.46 18.14 3.45
N GLY A 128 1.51 18.32 2.12
CA GLY A 128 2.69 18.15 1.29
C GLY A 128 2.99 16.71 0.87
N GLY A 129 2.09 15.77 1.16
CA GLY A 129 2.18 14.40 0.65
C GLY A 129 1.94 14.33 -0.85
N LYS A 130 2.57 13.36 -1.52
CA LYS A 130 2.41 13.13 -2.97
C LYS A 130 1.82 11.76 -3.22
N ILE A 131 0.85 11.69 -4.13
CA ILE A 131 0.19 10.45 -4.51
C ILE A 131 0.47 10.20 -5.99
N TYR A 132 1.01 9.03 -6.30
CA TYR A 132 1.33 8.60 -7.65
C TYR A 132 0.53 7.34 -7.98
N THR A 133 -0.09 7.30 -9.16
CA THR A 133 -0.82 6.13 -9.63
C THR A 133 -0.08 5.50 -10.80
N ILE A 134 0.19 4.19 -10.71
CA ILE A 134 0.90 3.43 -11.74
C ILE A 134 -0.10 2.49 -12.42
N LYS A 135 -0.40 2.78 -13.69
CA LYS A 135 -1.46 2.06 -14.43
C LYS A 135 -1.08 0.63 -14.81
N SER A 136 0.16 0.42 -15.26
CA SER A 136 0.67 -0.90 -15.67
C SER A 136 1.76 -1.36 -14.72
N TYR A 137 1.48 -2.47 -14.03
CA TYR A 137 2.41 -3.15 -13.14
C TYR A 137 3.28 -4.18 -13.87
N GLU A 138 2.85 -4.61 -15.06
CA GLU A 138 3.66 -5.43 -15.96
C GLU A 138 4.41 -4.51 -16.93
N LYS A 139 5.74 -4.60 -16.93
CA LYS A 139 6.52 -4.18 -18.10
C LYS A 139 6.16 -5.16 -19.22
N GLN A 140 5.78 -4.63 -20.38
CA GLN A 140 5.67 -5.41 -21.62
C GLN A 140 6.96 -6.18 -21.88
#